data_AF-A0A9W9CSL8-F1
#
_entry.id   AF-A0A9W9CSL8-F1
#
_cell.length_a   1.000
_cell.length_b   1.000
_cell.length_c   1.000
_cell.angle_alpha   90.00
_cell.angle_beta   90.00
_cell.angle_gamma   90.00
#
_symmetry.space_group_name_H-M   'P 1'
#
loop_
_entity.id
_entity.type
_entity.pdbx_description
1 polymer ?
#
loop_
_entity_poly.entity_id
_entity_poly.type
_entity_poly.pdbx_seq_one_letter_code
_entity_poly.pdbx_strand_id
1 'polypeptide(L)'
;MADAMRDYDSIQAVICASVSNQDGRTLGITLPIVDAQEALIRHVYEPAGPSTLETEFVKARGTGTPAGDPIETESFAANLGPAVPKSQPFRIGSIEPNVGHMTGVSGIGGVIKAA
;
A
#
# COMPACT_ATOMS: atom_id res chain seq x y z
N MET A 1 -0.83 -12.00 -17.85
CA MET A 1 -0.68 -10.89 -18.82
C MET A 1 -0.60 -11.39 -20.26
N ALA A 2 0.31 -12.33 -20.58
CA ALA A 2 0.40 -12.89 -21.94
C ALA A 2 -0.94 -13.47 -22.43
N ASP A 3 -1.67 -14.22 -21.59
CA ASP A 3 -2.99 -14.73 -21.93
C ASP A 3 -4.00 -13.60 -22.19
N ALA A 4 -4.12 -12.63 -21.28
CA ALA A 4 -5.00 -11.47 -21.44
C ALA A 4 -4.71 -10.66 -22.72
N MET A 5 -3.45 -10.53 -23.11
CA MET A 5 -3.07 -9.87 -24.38
C MET A 5 -3.43 -10.72 -25.60
N ARG A 6 -3.21 -12.04 -25.53
CA ARG A 6 -3.58 -12.98 -26.60
C ARG A 6 -5.09 -13.01 -26.82
N ASP A 7 -5.85 -12.95 -25.74
CA ASP A 7 -7.30 -13.09 -25.73
C ASP A 7 -8.01 -11.73 -25.93
N TYR A 8 -7.23 -10.64 -26.10
CA TYR A 8 -7.70 -9.26 -26.29
C TYR A 8 -8.59 -8.74 -25.14
N ASP A 9 -8.29 -9.16 -23.91
CA ASP A 9 -8.99 -8.71 -22.71
C ASP A 9 -8.71 -7.23 -22.41
N SER A 10 -9.69 -6.55 -21.81
CA SER A 10 -9.49 -5.21 -21.27
C SER A 10 -8.70 -5.27 -19.97
N ILE A 11 -7.43 -4.88 -20.03
CA ILE A 11 -6.53 -4.85 -18.86
C ILE A 11 -6.67 -3.48 -18.18
N GLN A 12 -7.23 -3.45 -16.97
CA GLN A 12 -7.35 -2.23 -16.16
C GLN A 12 -6.03 -1.86 -15.48
N ALA A 13 -5.37 -2.84 -14.85
CA ALA A 13 -4.09 -2.67 -14.18
C ALA A 13 -3.32 -4.00 -14.12
N VAL A 14 -2.03 -3.93 -13.76
CA VAL A 14 -1.17 -5.10 -13.57
C VAL A 14 -0.68 -5.11 -12.12
N ILE A 15 -0.82 -6.25 -11.45
CA ILE A 15 -0.24 -6.47 -10.13
C ILE A 15 1.23 -6.87 -10.33
N CYS A 16 2.15 -5.95 -10.08
CA CYS A 16 3.59 -6.18 -10.25
C CYS A 16 4.19 -7.06 -9.12
N ALA A 17 3.71 -6.88 -7.89
CA ALA A 17 4.16 -7.63 -6.72
C ALA A 17 3.04 -7.71 -5.66
N SER A 18 3.08 -8.76 -4.85
CA SER A 18 2.23 -8.91 -3.66
C SER A 18 3.00 -9.64 -2.59
N VAL A 19 3.00 -9.10 -1.38
CA VAL A 19 3.74 -9.63 -0.23
C VAL A 19 2.86 -9.52 1.02
N SER A 20 3.15 -10.36 2.01
CA SER A 20 2.48 -10.33 3.30
C SER A 20 3.48 -10.60 4.42
N ASN A 21 3.25 -10.02 5.59
CA ASN A 21 4.04 -10.28 6.80
C ASN A 21 3.13 -10.17 8.04
N GLN A 22 3.73 -10.09 9.23
CA GLN A 22 3.00 -10.03 10.50
C GLN A 22 3.73 -9.13 11.51
N ASP A 23 2.96 -8.43 12.35
CA ASP A 23 3.47 -7.45 13.33
C ASP A 23 4.36 -8.05 14.43
N GLY A 24 4.33 -9.36 14.63
CA GLY A 24 5.12 -10.08 15.63
C GLY A 24 4.69 -9.75 17.06
N ARG A 25 5.69 -9.53 17.93
CA ARG A 25 5.48 -9.22 19.35
C ARG A 25 5.31 -7.70 19.53
N THR A 26 4.09 -7.28 19.87
CA THR A 26 3.75 -5.88 20.14
C THR A 26 3.26 -5.70 21.59
N LEU A 27 3.01 -4.45 22.01
CA LEU A 27 2.51 -4.13 23.37
C LEU A 27 1.08 -4.64 23.63
N GLY A 28 0.35 -5.01 22.59
CA GLY A 28 -0.96 -5.63 22.64
C GLY A 28 -1.28 -6.22 21.28
N ILE A 29 -1.88 -7.41 21.23
CA ILE A 29 -2.01 -8.21 20.00
C ILE A 29 -2.66 -7.48 18.81
N THR A 30 -3.44 -6.42 19.06
CA THR A 30 -4.11 -5.61 18.04
C THR A 30 -3.39 -4.31 17.69
N LEU A 31 -2.29 -3.99 18.38
CA LEU A 31 -1.52 -2.76 18.15
C LEU A 31 -0.54 -2.97 16.99
N PRO A 32 -0.55 -2.08 15.98
CA PRO A 32 0.40 -2.15 14.88
C PRO A 32 1.81 -1.76 15.33
N ILE A 33 2.81 -2.12 14.53
CA ILE A 33 4.20 -1.71 14.75
C ILE A 33 4.82 -1.18 13.44
N VAL A 34 5.59 -0.08 13.56
CA VAL A 34 6.22 0.61 12.42
C VAL A 34 7.17 -0.34 11.68
N ASP A 35 8.07 -1.02 12.39
CA ASP A 35 9.09 -1.88 11.79
C ASP A 35 8.52 -2.95 10.85
N ALA A 36 7.37 -3.54 11.20
CA ALA A 36 6.72 -4.54 10.37
C ALA A 36 6.13 -3.92 9.09
N GLN A 37 5.51 -2.74 9.18
CA GLN A 37 5.00 -2.04 8.00
C GLN A 37 6.14 -1.60 7.08
N GLU A 38 7.22 -1.05 7.62
CA GLU A 38 8.40 -0.68 6.83
C GLU A 38 9.06 -1.90 6.17
N ALA A 39 9.18 -3.02 6.88
CA ALA A 39 9.70 -4.27 6.31
C ALA A 39 8.82 -4.78 5.17
N LEU A 40 7.49 -4.68 5.31
CA LEU A 40 6.55 -5.05 4.26
C LEU A 40 6.75 -4.18 3.01
N ILE A 41 6.83 -2.85 3.20
CA ILE A 41 7.05 -1.90 2.11
C ILE A 41 8.36 -2.22 1.42
N ARG A 42 9.48 -2.35 2.14
CA ARG A 42 10.78 -2.68 1.54
C ARG A 42 10.73 -3.97 0.72
N HIS A 43 10.06 -5.00 1.22
CA HIS A 43 9.92 -6.27 0.51
C HIS A 43 9.15 -6.12 -0.81
N VAL A 44 8.09 -5.31 -0.86
CA VAL A 44 7.39 -5.01 -2.14
C VAL A 44 8.34 -4.44 -3.18
N TYR A 45 9.23 -3.53 -2.76
CA TYR A 45 10.13 -2.78 -3.62
C TYR A 45 11.55 -3.38 -3.74
N GLU A 46 11.76 -4.63 -3.33
CA GLU A 46 13.03 -5.35 -3.55
C GLU A 46 13.37 -5.44 -5.06
N PRO A 47 14.60 -5.83 -5.48
CA PRO A 47 15.08 -5.64 -6.86
C PRO A 47 14.26 -6.23 -8.02
N ALA A 48 13.31 -7.13 -7.74
CA ALA A 48 12.36 -7.67 -8.73
C ALA A 48 10.98 -6.98 -8.69
N GLY A 49 10.81 -5.99 -7.82
CA GLY A 49 9.60 -5.22 -7.58
C GLY A 49 9.58 -3.89 -8.34
N PRO A 50 8.50 -3.11 -8.19
CA PRO A 50 8.38 -1.79 -8.80
C PRO A 50 9.43 -0.81 -8.28
N SER A 51 9.64 0.28 -9.01
CA SER A 51 10.48 1.39 -8.54
C SER A 51 9.70 2.26 -7.55
N THR A 52 10.32 2.62 -6.42
CA THR A 52 9.76 3.60 -5.49
C THR A 52 9.60 4.97 -6.13
N LEU A 53 10.45 5.33 -7.09
CA LEU A 53 10.42 6.60 -7.83
C LEU A 53 9.18 6.75 -8.72
N GLU A 54 8.60 5.63 -9.16
CA GLU A 54 7.44 5.61 -10.04
C GLU A 54 6.12 5.55 -9.25
N THR A 55 6.19 5.55 -7.92
CA THR A 55 4.98 5.50 -7.07
C THR A 55 4.34 6.89 -7.02
N GLU A 56 3.24 7.08 -7.74
CA GLU A 56 2.49 8.35 -7.74
C GLU A 56 1.38 8.39 -6.69
N PHE A 57 0.87 7.22 -6.29
CA PHE A 57 -0.24 7.09 -5.36
C PHE A 57 -0.08 5.87 -4.45
N VAL A 58 -0.41 6.05 -3.18
CA VAL A 58 -0.50 5.00 -2.17
C VAL A 58 -1.93 4.94 -1.66
N LYS A 59 -2.59 3.80 -1.91
CA LYS A 59 -3.83 3.45 -1.21
C LYS A 59 -3.47 2.95 0.18
N ALA A 60 -3.73 3.76 1.20
CA ALA A 60 -3.56 3.41 2.60
C ALA A 60 -4.70 2.51 3.11
N ARG A 61 -4.47 1.79 4.21
CA ARG A 61 -5.52 1.25 5.06
C ARG A 61 -6.41 2.39 5.55
N GLY A 62 -5.82 3.39 6.23
CA GLY A 62 -6.46 4.65 6.59
C GLY A 62 -7.81 4.48 7.31
N THR A 63 -7.80 3.75 8.43
CA THR A 63 -9.00 3.48 9.25
C THR A 63 -9.42 4.65 10.14
N GLY A 64 -8.69 5.76 10.14
CA GLY A 64 -9.02 6.93 10.95
C GLY A 64 -8.65 6.76 12.42
N THR A 65 -7.69 5.89 12.73
CA THR A 65 -7.34 5.60 14.13
C THR A 65 -6.19 6.50 14.60
N PRO A 66 -6.28 7.09 15.80
CA PRO A 66 -5.21 7.97 16.32
C PRO A 66 -3.84 7.30 16.45
N ALA A 67 -3.82 5.98 16.66
CA ALA A 67 -2.58 5.22 16.77
C ALA A 67 -2.08 4.69 15.41
N GLY A 68 -2.97 4.16 14.56
CA GLY A 68 -2.57 3.48 13.33
C GLY A 68 -2.21 4.43 12.18
N ASP A 69 -2.94 5.53 12.02
CA ASP A 69 -2.76 6.43 10.88
C ASP A 69 -1.39 7.16 10.90
N PRO A 70 -0.86 7.60 12.06
CA PRO A 70 0.51 8.11 12.13
C PRO A 70 1.55 7.04 11.78
N ILE A 71 1.41 5.82 12.31
CA ILE A 71 2.34 4.71 12.04
C ILE A 71 2.38 4.38 10.53
N GLU A 72 1.22 4.34 9.89
CA GLU A 72 1.10 4.05 8.46
C GLU A 72 1.74 5.14 7.60
N THR A 73 1.45 6.41 7.88
CA THR A 73 2.00 7.53 7.10
C THR A 73 3.50 7.73 7.33
N GLU A 74 4.00 7.53 8.54
CA GLU A 74 5.44 7.53 8.85
C GLU A 74 6.17 6.40 8.10
N SER A 75 5.60 5.20 8.06
CA SER A 75 6.18 4.06 7.34
C SER A 75 6.31 4.35 5.83
N PHE A 76 5.31 4.99 5.21
CA PHE A 76 5.41 5.44 3.82
C PHE A 76 6.46 6.53 3.63
N ALA A 77 6.47 7.54 4.52
CA ALA A 77 7.41 8.64 4.43
C ALA A 77 8.86 8.17 4.57
N ALA A 78 9.13 7.21 5.45
CA ALA A 78 10.47 6.65 5.67
C ALA A 78 10.99 5.84 4.46
N ASN A 79 10.10 5.12 3.76
CA ASN A 79 10.51 4.18 2.70
C ASN A 79 10.37 4.74 1.28
N LEU A 80 9.37 5.58 1.03
CA LEU A 80 9.10 6.16 -0.29
C LEU A 80 9.61 7.59 -0.39
N GLY A 81 9.52 8.35 0.70
CA GLY A 81 9.91 9.76 0.76
C GLY A 81 11.34 10.06 0.31
N PRO A 82 12.39 9.28 0.69
CA PRO A 82 13.76 9.60 0.32
C PRO A 82 14.05 9.59 -1.19
N ALA A 83 13.32 8.78 -1.95
CA ALA A 83 13.49 8.67 -3.39
C ALA A 83 12.71 9.77 -4.14
N VAL A 84 11.61 10.26 -3.57
CA VAL A 84 10.63 11.07 -4.29
C VAL A 84 11.09 12.53 -4.44
N PRO A 85 11.14 13.08 -5.67
CA PRO A 85 11.44 14.49 -5.90
C PRO A 85 10.38 15.40 -5.25
N LYS A 86 10.82 16.47 -4.58
CA LYS A 86 9.89 17.46 -3.98
C LYS A 86 8.93 18.09 -4.98
N SER A 87 9.30 18.14 -6.26
CA SER A 87 8.47 18.65 -7.35
C SER A 87 7.35 17.70 -7.77
N GLN A 88 7.42 16.42 -7.39
CA GLN A 88 6.45 15.39 -7.76
C GLN A 88 6.22 14.45 -6.58
N PRO A 89 5.56 14.92 -5.50
CA PRO A 89 5.26 14.06 -4.36
C PRO A 89 4.23 13.00 -4.73
N PHE A 90 4.34 11.82 -4.13
CA PHE A 90 3.27 10.83 -4.19
C PHE A 90 2.08 11.27 -3.32
N ARG A 91 0.90 10.83 -3.70
CA ARG A 91 -0.34 11.10 -2.97
C ARG A 91 -0.72 9.91 -2.10
N ILE A 92 -1.30 10.16 -0.94
CA ILE A 92 -1.84 9.12 -0.06
C ILE A 92 -3.37 9.29 0.01
N GLY A 93 -4.11 8.19 -0.05
CA GLY A 93 -5.55 8.21 0.17
C GLY A 93 -6.10 6.87 0.61
N SER A 94 -7.31 6.88 1.19
CA SER A 94 -8.06 5.66 1.54
C SER A 94 -9.44 5.69 0.90
N ILE A 95 -10.05 4.53 0.71
CA ILE A 95 -11.46 4.40 0.28
C ILE A 95 -12.42 4.45 1.47
N GLU A 96 -11.93 4.10 2.66
CA GLU A 96 -12.74 3.96 3.88
C GLU A 96 -13.50 5.25 4.27
N PRO A 97 -12.97 6.48 4.05
CA PRO A 97 -13.75 7.70 4.28
C PRO A 97 -14.99 7.86 3.40
N ASN A 98 -15.05 7.17 2.25
CA ASN A 98 -16.17 7.27 1.31
C ASN A 98 -17.24 6.20 1.57
N VAL A 99 -16.85 5.00 2.01
CA VAL A 99 -17.74 3.82 2.08
C VAL A 99 -17.76 3.12 3.44
N GLY A 100 -16.99 3.62 4.43
CA GLY A 100 -16.83 3.00 5.74
C GLY A 100 -15.93 1.76 5.70
N HIS A 101 -15.47 1.30 6.89
CA HIS A 101 -14.58 0.15 6.99
C HIS A 101 -15.25 -1.15 6.55
N MET A 102 -14.87 -1.65 5.37
CA MET A 102 -15.52 -2.81 4.76
C MET A 102 -14.99 -4.18 5.26
N THR A 103 -14.13 -4.20 6.28
CA THR A 103 -13.60 -5.42 6.92
C THR A 103 -12.95 -6.37 5.89
N GLY A 104 -13.51 -7.57 5.68
CA GLY A 104 -13.00 -8.59 4.77
C GLY A 104 -12.91 -8.16 3.30
N VAL A 105 -13.59 -7.07 2.89
CA VAL A 105 -13.53 -6.55 1.52
C VAL A 105 -12.81 -5.20 1.39
N SER A 106 -12.22 -4.67 2.46
CA SER A 106 -11.43 -3.43 2.42
C SER A 106 -10.23 -3.51 1.46
N GLY A 107 -9.63 -4.69 1.31
CA GLY A 107 -8.53 -4.93 0.38
C GLY A 107 -8.94 -4.75 -1.08
N ILE A 108 -9.98 -5.48 -1.52
CA ILE A 108 -10.45 -5.42 -2.92
C ILE A 108 -11.02 -4.05 -3.28
N GLY A 109 -11.71 -3.37 -2.35
CA GLY A 109 -12.16 -2.00 -2.57
C GLY A 109 -11.01 -1.03 -2.78
N GLY A 110 -9.88 -1.26 -2.10
CA GLY A 110 -8.65 -0.51 -2.32
C GLY A 110 -8.04 -0.73 -3.70
N VAL A 111 -8.01 -1.99 -4.16
CA VAL A 111 -7.52 -2.34 -5.51
C VAL A 111 -8.38 -1.69 -6.59
N ILE A 112 -9.71 -1.77 -6.45
CA ILE A 112 -10.66 -1.16 -7.42
C ILE A 112 -10.50 0.36 -7.48
N LYS A 113 -10.21 1.04 -6.36
CA LYS A 113 -9.96 2.49 -6.35
C LYS A 113 -8.64 2.86 -7.06
N ALA A 114 -7.65 1.97 -7.02
CA ALA A 114 -6.30 2.24 -7.49
C ALA A 114 -6.03 1.81 -8.94
N ALA A 115 -6.80 0.84 -9.45
CA ALA A 115 -6.80 0.42 -10.85
C ALA A 115 -7.56 1.41 -11.72
#